data_AF-A0A961JTN7-F1
#
_entry.id   AF-A0A961JTN7-F1
#
_cell.length_a   1.000
_cell.length_b   1.000
_cell.length_c   1.000
_cell.angle_alpha   90.00
_cell.angle_beta   90.00
_cell.angle_gamma   90.00
#
_symmetry.space_group_name_H-M   'P 1'
#
loop_
_entity.id
_entity.type
_entity.pdbx_description
1 polymer ?
#
loop_
_entity_poly.entity_id
_entity_poly.type
_entity_poly.pdbx_seq_one_letter_code
_entity_poly.pdbx_strand_id
1 'polypeptide(L)' 'LPLREAREAFEREYLLTQINRFGGNISRTASFVGMERSALHRKLKSLGVVTGTKSGARVAYVAEGDEED' A
#
# COMPACT_ATOMS: atom_id res chain seq x y z
N LEU A 1 18.93 -9.62 1.98
CA LEU A 1 18.22 -8.33 1.82
C LEU A 1 19.01 -7.25 2.55
N PRO A 2 19.67 -6.33 1.83
CA PRO A 2 20.11 -5.05 2.36
C PRO A 2 18.99 -4.39 3.19
N LEU A 3 19.36 -3.58 4.21
CA LEU A 3 18.41 -2.91 5.11
C LEU A 3 17.28 -2.16 4.39
N ARG A 4 17.58 -1.63 3.20
CA ARG A 4 16.63 -0.94 2.33
C ARG A 4 15.50 -1.85 1.87
N GLU A 5 15.82 -3.02 1.31
CA GLU A 5 14.82 -3.97 0.81
C GLU A 5 13.95 -4.52 1.94
N ALA A 6 14.55 -4.81 3.10
CA ALA A 6 13.79 -5.27 4.28
C ALA A 6 12.80 -4.19 4.76
N ARG A 7 13.20 -2.91 4.73
CA ARG A 7 12.32 -1.79 5.07
C ARG A 7 11.18 -1.64 4.07
N GLU A 8 11.47 -1.71 2.78
CA GLU A 8 10.46 -1.60 1.73
C GLU A 8 9.45 -2.76 1.79
N ALA A 9 9.92 -3.99 2.02
CA ALA A 9 9.06 -5.16 2.20
C ALA A 9 8.14 -5.02 3.41
N PHE A 10 8.69 -4.66 4.58
CA PHE A 10 7.90 -4.43 5.78
C PHE A 10 6.86 -3.33 5.57
N GLU A 11 7.27 -2.21 4.97
CA GLU A 11 6.39 -1.07 4.77
C GLU A 11 5.26 -1.38 3.77
N ARG A 12 5.56 -2.15 2.72
CA ARG A 12 4.57 -2.68 1.78
C ARG A 12 3.53 -3.53 2.51
N GLU A 13 3.95 -4.53 3.28
CA GLU A 13 3.05 -5.41 4.02
C GLU A 13 2.21 -4.65 5.06
N TYR A 14 2.85 -3.73 5.78
CA TYR A 14 2.19 -2.89 6.76
C TYR A 14 1.06 -2.07 6.12
N LEU A 15 1.37 -1.34 5.04
CA LEU A 15 0.38 -0.49 4.38
C LEU A 15 -0.72 -1.30 3.70
N LEU A 16 -0.40 -2.43 3.08
CA LEU A 16 -1.39 -3.34 2.50
C LEU A 16 -2.38 -3.82 3.56
N THR A 17 -1.88 -4.23 4.73
CA THR A 17 -2.70 -4.64 5.87
C THR A 17 -3.58 -3.50 6.40
N GLN A 18 -3.02 -2.28 6.56
CA GLN A 18 -3.80 -1.15 7.05
C GLN A 18 -4.89 -0.72 6.05
N ILE A 19 -4.60 -0.68 4.76
CA ILE A 19 -5.60 -0.29 3.77
C ILE A 19 -6.75 -1.30 3.72
N ASN A 20 -6.43 -2.60 3.79
CA ASN A 20 -7.45 -3.64 3.83
C ASN A 20 -8.30 -3.58 5.11
N ARG A 21 -7.70 -3.23 6.26
CA ARG A 21 -8.43 -2.97 7.52
C ARG A 21 -9.46 -1.85 7.38
N PHE A 22 -9.19 -0.85 6.54
CA PHE A 22 -10.12 0.26 6.24
C PHE A 22 -10.93 0.06 4.96
N GLY A 23 -11.04 -1.18 4.45
CA GLY A 23 -11.84 -1.50 3.27
C GLY A 23 -11.41 -0.75 2.01
N GLY A 24 -10.10 -0.58 1.80
CA GLY A 24 -9.57 0.12 0.64
C GLY A 24 -9.69 1.66 0.71
N ASN A 25 -10.03 2.22 1.88
CA ASN A 25 -10.17 3.67 2.06
C ASN A 25 -8.80 4.33 2.36
N ILE A 26 -8.22 4.94 1.33
CA ILE A 26 -6.93 5.64 1.43
C ILE A 26 -6.97 6.83 2.39
N SER A 27 -8.06 7.59 2.42
CA SER A 27 -8.16 8.78 3.29
C SER A 27 -8.15 8.40 4.76
N ARG A 28 -8.95 7.38 5.15
CA ARG A 28 -8.95 6.85 6.53
C ARG A 28 -7.61 6.24 6.91
N THR A 29 -6.99 5.52 5.98
CA THR A 29 -5.67 4.94 6.20
C THR A 29 -4.62 6.02 6.44
N ALA A 30 -4.62 7.08 5.61
CA ALA A 30 -3.70 8.21 5.73
C ALA A 30 -3.80 8.89 7.11
N SER A 31 -5.03 9.19 7.55
CA SER A 31 -5.27 9.72 8.90
C SER A 31 -4.75 8.79 10.00
N PHE A 32 -4.97 7.47 9.86
CA PHE A 32 -4.55 6.50 10.87
C PHE A 32 -3.02 6.35 10.96
N VAL A 33 -2.32 6.30 9.83
CA VAL A 33 -0.85 6.17 9.80
C VAL A 33 -0.12 7.51 10.00
N GLY A 34 -0.86 8.60 10.20
CA GLY A 34 -0.30 9.93 10.40
C GLY A 34 0.36 10.52 9.15
N MET A 35 -0.10 10.12 7.96
CA MET A 35 0.42 10.61 6.68
C MET A 35 -0.60 11.49 5.97
N GLU A 36 -0.11 12.48 5.23
CA GLU A 36 -0.97 13.18 4.28
C GLU A 36 -1.43 12.23 3.18
N ARG A 37 -2.70 12.33 2.75
CA ARG A 37 -3.28 11.45 1.74
C ARG A 37 -2.46 11.42 0.44
N SER A 38 -1.96 12.57 -0.02
CA SER A 38 -1.17 12.66 -1.25
C SER A 38 0.17 11.94 -1.12
N ALA A 39 0.81 12.05 0.05
CA ALA A 39 2.07 11.37 0.37
C ALA A 39 1.87 9.86 0.46
N LEU A 40 0.81 9.40 1.13
CA LEU A 40 0.46 7.98 1.17
C LEU A 40 0.25 7.44 -0.25
N HIS A 41 -0.50 8.16 -1.10
CA HIS A 41 -0.73 7.72 -2.48
C HIS A 41 0.56 7.55 -3.29
N ARG A 42 1.49 8.52 -3.19
CA ARG A 42 2.81 8.40 -3.84
C ARG A 42 3.61 7.22 -3.30
N LYS A 43 3.55 6.99 -1.97
CA LYS A 43 4.24 5.89 -1.30
C LYS A 43 3.72 4.53 -1.75
N LEU A 44 2.41 4.37 -1.88
CA LEU A 44 1.80 3.13 -2.36
C LEU A 44 2.26 2.82 -3.79
N LYS A 45 2.29 3.83 -4.67
CA LYS A 45 2.81 3.68 -6.03
C LYS A 45 4.27 3.22 -6.04
N SER A 46 5.15 3.81 -5.22
CA SER A 46 6.56 3.39 -5.16
C SER A 46 6.77 1.99 -4.58
N LEU A 47 5.81 1.48 -3.80
CA LEU A 47 5.87 0.15 -3.21
C LEU A 47 5.12 -0.90 -4.05
N GLY A 48 4.57 -0.53 -5.21
CA GLY A 48 3.77 -1.41 -6.07
C GLY A 48 2.40 -1.76 -5.49
N VAL A 49 1.88 -0.99 -4.52
CA VAL A 49 0.58 -1.25 -3.88
C VAL A 49 -0.50 -0.43 -4.58
N VAL A 50 -1.56 -1.11 -5.01
CA VAL A 50 -2.72 -0.49 -5.65
C VAL A 50 -4.01 -0.89 -4.93
N THR A 51 -5.05 -0.05 -5.05
CA THR A 51 -6.39 -0.38 -4.55
C THR A 51 -7.35 -0.58 -5.71
N GLY A 52 -8.08 -1.69 -5.71
CA GLY A 52 -9.09 -2.01 -6.72
C GLY A 52 -10.30 -2.68 -6.10
N THR A 53 -11.33 -2.93 -6.92
CA THR A 53 -12.52 -3.67 -6.50
C THR A 53 -12.29 -5.16 -6.79
N LYS A 54 -12.31 -5.99 -5.75
CA LYS A 54 -12.25 -7.45 -5.86
C LYS A 54 -13.47 -8.05 -5.17
N SER A 55 -14.25 -8.85 -5.90
CA SER A 55 -15.46 -9.52 -5.40
C SER A 55 -16.45 -8.56 -4.70
N GLY A 56 -16.64 -7.36 -5.23
CA GLY A 56 -17.55 -6.34 -4.68
C GLY A 56 -17.00 -5.52 -3.51
N ALA A 57 -15.81 -5.85 -2.97
CA ALA A 57 -15.14 -5.08 -1.93
C ALA A 57 -13.92 -4.32 -2.49
N ARG A 58 -13.66 -3.12 -1.98
CA ARG A 58 -12.40 -2.42 -2.26
C ARG A 58 -11.29 -3.00 -1.40
N VAL A 59 -10.21 -3.44 -2.04
CA VAL A 59 -9.05 -4.05 -1.37
C VAL A 59 -7.75 -3.50 -1.94
N ALA A 60 -6.71 -3.48 -1.12
CA ALA A 60 -5.33 -3.26 -1.53
C ALA A 60 -4.64 -4.58 -1.88
N TYR A 61 -3.88 -4.57 -2.97
CA TYR A 61 -3.05 -5.68 -3.42
C TYR A 61 -1.76 -5.14 -4.03
N VAL A 62 -0.75 -5.99 -4.09
CA VAL A 62 0.50 -5.69 -4.82
C VAL A 62 0.21 -5.92 -6.31
N ALA A 63 0.54 -4.95 -7.15
CA ALA A 63 0.55 -5.16 -8.59
C ALA A 63 1.78 -6.01 -8.93
N GLU A 64 1.56 -7.25 -9.35
CA GLU A 64 2.62 -8.05 -9.98
C GLU A 64 2.89 -7.43 -11.36
N GLY A 65 4.04 -6.78 -11.54
CA GLY A 65 4.34 -6.13 -12.82
C GLY A 65 5.59 -5.24 -12.91
N ASP A 66 6.19 -4.79 -11.81
CA ASP A 66 7.37 -3.89 -11.85
C ASP A 66 8.62 -4.52 -11.19
N GLU A 67 8.78 -5.84 -11.30
CA GLU A 67 10.11 -6.46 -11.24
C GLU A 67 10.67 -6.45 -12.67
N GLU A 68 11.13 -5.27 -13.13
CA GLU A 68 12.04 -5.21 -14.27
C GLU A 68 13.43 -5.71 -13.78
N ASP A 69 13.94 -6.75 -14.43
CA ASP A 69 15.32 -7.28 -14.30
C ASP A 69 16.41 -6.19 -14.40
#